data_AF-A0A371B2A6-F1
#
_entry.id   AF-A0A371B2A6-F1
#
_cell.length_a   1.000
_cell.length_b   1.000
_cell.length_c   1.000
_cell.angle_alpha   90.00
_cell.angle_beta   90.00
_cell.angle_gamma   90.00
#
_symmetry.space_group_name_H-M   'P 1'
#
loop_
_entity.id
_entity.type
_entity.pdbx_description
1 polymer ?
#
loop_
_entity_poly.entity_id
_entity_poly.type
_entity_poly.pdbx_seq_one_letter_code
_entity_poly.pdbx_strand_id
1 'polypeptide(L)'
;MTGLSLQKFGSRLALVFVALSLTAMPVSAQIQTVDPNDAIDADLGTPPKVEPPSAADIPTDPPIEGDTTVAPGMESTTTPAAVMPAGDPSTYQEDDLIGAAEGVFGKGAEGLGKLMEDILKKQGRPNGYIVGREGGGALVVGLRYGSGTLHHKVEGEKPVYWTGPSIGFDAGANAGSTFVLVYNLYDTEDLYRRFPSGEGVAYLVGGFNASYLRRGDIVLIPIRVGAGLRLGANVGYMKFSKKQRWLPF
;
A
#
# COMPACT_ATOMS: atom_id res chain seq x y z
N MET A 1 -46.24 -6.11 68.48
CA MET A 1 -45.41 -7.31 68.62
C MET A 1 -44.28 -7.23 67.59
N THR A 2 -43.12 -6.79 68.07
CA THR A 2 -41.77 -7.35 67.76
C THR A 2 -41.75 -8.43 66.68
N GLY A 3 -40.96 -8.40 65.62
CA GLY A 3 -39.77 -7.62 65.25
C GLY A 3 -39.03 -8.45 64.19
N LEU A 4 -38.24 -7.82 63.32
CA LEU A 4 -37.15 -8.54 62.67
C LEU A 4 -35.97 -7.58 62.52
N SER A 5 -34.98 -7.81 63.39
CA SER A 5 -33.78 -7.02 63.52
C SER A 5 -32.81 -7.29 62.38
N LEU A 6 -32.33 -6.19 61.80
CA LEU A 6 -31.17 -6.12 60.93
C LEU A 6 -29.92 -6.52 61.72
N GLN A 7 -29.45 -7.77 61.57
CA GLN A 7 -28.15 -8.19 62.11
C GLN A 7 -27.08 -8.22 61.02
N LYS A 8 -26.16 -7.27 61.17
CA LYS A 8 -24.85 -7.25 60.54
C LYS A 8 -24.03 -8.45 61.06
N PHE A 9 -23.72 -9.40 60.19
CA PHE A 9 -22.56 -10.27 60.26
C PHE A 9 -21.80 -10.00 58.96
N GLY A 10 -20.58 -9.49 58.95
CA GLY A 10 -19.44 -9.94 59.73
C GLY A 10 -18.37 -10.21 58.68
N SER A 11 -17.46 -9.25 58.52
CA SER A 11 -16.33 -9.32 57.60
C SER A 11 -15.59 -10.65 57.76
N ARG A 12 -15.56 -11.47 56.72
CA ARG A 12 -14.60 -12.56 56.57
C ARG A 12 -13.92 -12.42 55.23
N LEU A 13 -12.81 -11.70 55.30
CA LEU A 13 -11.64 -11.79 54.44
C LEU A 13 -11.30 -13.27 54.21
N ALA A 14 -11.60 -13.80 53.03
CA ALA A 14 -11.05 -15.05 52.52
C ALA A 14 -10.33 -14.72 51.22
N LEU A 15 -9.11 -14.24 51.39
CA LEU A 15 -8.19 -13.91 50.33
C LEU A 15 -7.58 -15.23 49.83
N VAL A 16 -8.23 -15.85 48.85
CA VAL A 16 -7.71 -17.06 48.19
C VAL A 16 -6.75 -16.61 47.09
N PHE A 17 -5.48 -16.44 47.44
CA PHE A 17 -4.39 -16.41 46.45
C PHE A 17 -4.19 -17.83 45.93
N VAL A 18 -4.85 -18.18 44.83
CA VAL A 18 -4.37 -19.27 43.97
C VAL A 18 -3.17 -18.73 43.20
N ALA A 19 -1.97 -18.98 43.72
CA ALA A 19 -0.74 -18.80 42.98
C ALA A 19 -0.67 -19.90 41.90
N LEU A 20 -1.27 -19.63 40.74
CA LEU A 20 -1.06 -20.45 39.55
C LEU A 20 0.29 -20.03 38.95
N SER A 21 1.36 -20.69 39.41
CA SER A 21 2.69 -20.59 38.82
C SER A 21 2.65 -21.23 37.43
N LEU A 22 2.29 -20.46 36.40
CA LEU A 22 2.55 -20.82 35.01
C LEU A 22 4.07 -20.69 34.80
N THR A 23 4.78 -21.81 34.87
CA THR A 23 6.16 -21.92 34.44
C THR A 23 6.19 -21.70 32.92
N ALA A 24 6.59 -20.50 32.49
CA ALA A 24 6.94 -20.26 31.09
C ALA A 24 8.20 -21.08 30.78
N MET A 25 8.04 -22.19 30.06
CA MET A 25 9.19 -22.88 29.48
C MET A 25 9.78 -21.98 28.37
N PRO A 26 11.09 -21.68 28.38
CA PRO A 26 11.71 -21.00 27.26
C PRO A 26 11.67 -21.96 26.05
N VAL A 27 10.94 -21.57 25.00
CA VAL A 27 11.10 -22.17 23.69
C VAL A 27 12.45 -21.69 23.17
N SER A 28 13.48 -22.52 23.31
CA SER A 28 14.75 -22.31 22.63
C SER A 28 14.50 -22.45 21.13
N ALA A 29 14.33 -21.32 20.44
CA ALA A 29 14.45 -21.27 19.00
C ALA A 29 15.87 -21.72 18.64
N GLN A 30 16.03 -22.93 18.11
CA GLN A 30 17.27 -23.35 17.50
C GLN A 30 17.49 -22.47 16.27
N ILE A 31 18.32 -21.44 16.44
CA ILE A 31 18.88 -20.68 15.32
C ILE A 31 19.86 -21.63 14.64
N GLN A 32 19.40 -22.33 13.60
CA GLN A 32 20.31 -22.93 12.63
C GLN A 32 20.77 -21.79 11.73
N THR A 33 22.03 -21.39 11.90
CA THR A 33 22.71 -20.48 10.99
C THR A 33 22.88 -21.19 9.67
N VAL A 34 21.91 -21.01 8.76
CA VAL A 34 22.05 -21.44 7.37
C VAL A 34 22.96 -20.40 6.70
N ASP A 35 24.16 -20.82 6.29
CA ASP A 35 25.01 -20.01 5.44
C ASP A 35 24.31 -19.84 4.08
N PRO A 36 23.99 -18.61 3.64
CA PRO A 36 23.32 -18.37 2.36
C PRO A 36 24.08 -18.90 1.14
N ASN A 37 25.39 -19.18 1.27
CA ASN A 37 26.20 -19.70 0.18
C ASN A 37 26.02 -21.21 -0.02
N ASP A 38 25.71 -21.98 1.03
CA ASP A 38 25.54 -23.44 0.93
C ASP A 38 24.28 -23.83 0.12
N ALA A 39 23.26 -22.96 0.10
CA ALA A 39 22.02 -23.18 -0.64
C ALA A 39 22.17 -22.96 -2.16
N ILE A 40 23.26 -22.31 -2.61
CA ILE A 40 23.49 -21.96 -4.02
C ILE A 40 24.42 -22.97 -4.69
N ASP A 41 25.37 -23.55 -3.95
CA ASP A 41 26.39 -24.46 -4.51
C ASP A 41 25.90 -25.90 -4.72
N ALA A 42 24.75 -26.29 -4.18
CA ALA A 42 24.23 -27.66 -4.28
C ALA A 42 23.62 -28.01 -5.65
N ASP A 43 23.38 -27.03 -6.54
CA ASP A 43 22.72 -27.22 -7.85
C ASP A 43 23.53 -26.71 -9.05
N LEU A 44 24.76 -26.24 -8.83
CA LEU A 44 25.62 -25.74 -9.91
C LEU A 44 26.67 -26.78 -10.29
N GLY A 45 26.29 -27.69 -11.18
CA GLY A 45 27.24 -28.52 -11.91
C GLY A 45 28.30 -27.66 -12.61
N THR A 46 29.56 -28.08 -12.54
CA THR A 46 30.72 -27.38 -13.11
C THR A 46 30.50 -27.00 -14.59
N PRO A 47 30.47 -25.71 -14.96
CA PRO A 47 30.45 -25.31 -16.35
C PRO A 47 31.82 -25.59 -17.00
N PRO A 48 31.88 -26.08 -18.25
CA PRO A 48 33.14 -26.29 -18.94
C PRO A 48 33.85 -24.94 -19.16
N LYS A 49 35.15 -24.91 -18.85
CA LYS A 49 36.01 -23.77 -19.07
C LYS A 49 36.16 -23.52 -20.58
N VAL A 50 35.55 -22.45 -21.08
CA VAL A 50 35.77 -21.97 -22.45
C VAL A 50 37.00 -21.05 -22.44
N GLU A 51 38.06 -21.50 -23.12
CA GLU A 51 39.29 -20.75 -23.34
C GLU A 51 39.06 -19.69 -24.44
N PRO A 52 39.51 -18.44 -24.26
CA PRO A 52 39.34 -17.40 -25.29
C PRO A 52 40.24 -17.68 -26.51
N PRO A 53 39.73 -17.60 -27.75
CA PRO A 53 40.56 -17.75 -28.93
C PRO A 53 41.51 -16.55 -29.12
N SER A 54 42.74 -16.89 -29.49
CA SER A 54 43.86 -16.01 -29.82
C SER A 54 43.51 -15.03 -30.95
N ALA A 55 43.96 -13.78 -30.81
CA ALA A 55 43.83 -12.74 -31.82
C ALA A 55 44.78 -13.00 -33.00
N ALA A 56 44.32 -13.75 -33.98
CA ALA A 56 44.83 -13.73 -35.36
C ALA A 56 43.68 -14.13 -36.28
N ASP A 57 43.59 -13.45 -37.43
CA ASP A 57 42.63 -13.66 -38.52
C ASP A 57 41.32 -12.84 -38.47
N ILE A 58 41.42 -11.55 -38.82
CA ILE A 58 40.29 -10.76 -39.34
C ILE A 58 40.46 -10.66 -40.87
N PRO A 59 39.59 -11.28 -41.69
CA PRO A 59 39.54 -11.01 -43.12
C PRO A 59 38.88 -9.64 -43.36
N THR A 60 39.54 -8.79 -44.15
CA THR A 60 39.01 -7.50 -44.63
C THR A 60 38.24 -7.74 -45.93
N ASP A 61 36.95 -7.43 -45.96
CA ASP A 61 36.16 -7.35 -47.21
C ASP A 61 36.17 -5.90 -47.76
N PRO A 62 36.19 -5.70 -49.10
CA PRO A 62 36.29 -4.38 -49.72
C PRO A 62 34.91 -3.67 -49.84
N PRO A 63 34.87 -2.35 -50.12
CA PRO A 63 33.62 -1.61 -50.22
C PRO A 63 32.99 -1.79 -51.61
N ILE A 64 31.67 -1.97 -51.66
CA ILE A 64 30.90 -1.98 -52.91
C ILE A 64 29.92 -0.81 -52.93
N GLU A 65 30.18 0.14 -53.84
CA GLU A 65 29.25 1.16 -54.29
C GLU A 65 28.16 0.53 -55.17
N GLY A 66 26.91 1.03 -55.10
CA GLY A 66 25.97 0.94 -56.23
C GLY A 66 24.53 0.51 -55.92
N ASP A 67 23.65 1.50 -56.11
CA ASP A 67 22.44 1.44 -56.92
C ASP A 67 21.05 1.38 -56.25
N THR A 68 20.20 2.27 -56.78
CA THR A 68 18.86 2.62 -56.32
C THR A 68 17.85 1.79 -57.10
N THR A 69 17.00 1.02 -56.42
CA THR A 69 15.76 0.52 -57.03
C THR A 69 14.58 0.74 -56.10
N VAL A 70 13.72 1.69 -56.49
CA VAL A 70 12.44 2.02 -55.86
C VAL A 70 11.38 1.08 -56.45
N ALA A 71 10.73 0.27 -55.61
CA ALA A 71 9.51 -0.47 -55.97
C ALA A 71 8.26 0.39 -55.67
N PRO A 72 7.28 0.51 -56.59
CA PRO A 72 6.12 1.37 -56.39
C PRO A 72 4.94 0.63 -55.74
N GLY A 73 4.28 1.31 -54.80
CA GLY A 73 2.82 1.25 -54.61
C GLY A 73 2.25 0.11 -53.78
N MET A 74 2.26 0.26 -52.45
CA MET A 74 1.22 -0.32 -51.61
C MET A 74 0.67 0.81 -50.72
N GLU A 75 -0.48 1.34 -51.12
CA GLU A 75 -1.20 2.42 -50.45
C GLU A 75 -1.57 1.97 -49.04
N SER A 76 -0.80 2.42 -48.05
CA SER A 76 -1.17 2.29 -46.64
C SER A 76 -2.31 3.27 -46.39
N THR A 77 -3.55 2.77 -46.38
CA THR A 77 -4.70 3.54 -45.90
C THR A 77 -4.52 3.78 -44.40
N THR A 78 -3.88 4.91 -44.07
CA THR A 78 -3.72 5.37 -42.70
C THR A 78 -5.10 5.81 -42.20
N THR A 79 -5.77 4.94 -41.46
CA THR A 79 -6.94 5.33 -40.69
C THR A 79 -6.50 6.40 -39.69
N PRO A 80 -7.11 7.60 -39.65
CA PRO A 80 -6.74 8.62 -38.67
C PRO A 80 -6.93 8.05 -37.27
N ALA A 81 -5.85 7.92 -36.50
CA ALA A 81 -5.93 7.60 -35.09
C ALA A 81 -6.79 8.66 -34.41
N ALA A 82 -7.85 8.23 -33.73
CA ALA A 82 -8.69 9.11 -32.94
C ALA A 82 -7.80 9.80 -31.89
N VAL A 83 -7.59 11.10 -32.05
CA VAL A 83 -6.89 11.92 -31.06
C VAL A 83 -7.82 12.02 -29.86
N MET A 84 -7.63 11.12 -28.88
CA MET A 84 -8.24 11.29 -27.57
C MET A 84 -7.82 12.66 -27.02
N PRO A 85 -8.73 13.45 -26.44
CA PRO A 85 -8.35 14.73 -25.86
C PRO A 85 -7.21 14.49 -24.87
N ALA A 86 -6.08 15.16 -25.10
CA ALA A 86 -4.97 15.16 -24.17
C ALA A 86 -5.47 15.77 -22.87
N GLY A 87 -5.87 14.92 -21.92
CA GLY A 87 -6.33 15.40 -20.63
C GLY A 87 -5.21 16.15 -19.91
N ASP A 88 -5.61 16.97 -18.94
CA ASP A 88 -4.69 17.79 -18.16
C ASP A 88 -3.41 17.02 -17.75
N PRO A 89 -2.22 17.41 -18.27
CA PRO A 89 -0.98 16.69 -18.05
C PRO A 89 -0.55 16.69 -16.58
N SER A 90 -1.16 17.54 -15.74
CA SER A 90 -0.91 17.62 -14.30
C SER A 90 -1.70 16.61 -13.47
N THR A 91 -2.61 15.85 -14.08
CA THR A 91 -3.46 14.86 -13.38
C THR A 91 -3.32 13.45 -13.96
N TYR A 92 -3.68 12.45 -13.16
CA TYR A 92 -3.80 11.06 -13.61
C TYR A 92 -5.17 10.81 -14.25
N GLN A 93 -5.20 9.95 -15.27
CA GLN A 93 -6.44 9.54 -15.89
C GLN A 93 -7.12 8.45 -15.07
N GLU A 94 -8.42 8.29 -15.29
CA GLU A 94 -9.22 7.28 -14.61
C GLU A 94 -8.67 5.87 -14.85
N ASP A 95 -8.41 5.51 -16.10
CA ASP A 95 -7.87 4.19 -16.47
C ASP A 95 -6.51 3.91 -15.83
N ASP A 96 -5.63 4.92 -15.74
CA ASP A 96 -4.32 4.80 -15.08
C ASP A 96 -4.49 4.48 -13.59
N LEU A 97 -5.44 5.14 -12.92
CA LEU A 97 -5.68 4.99 -11.50
C LEU A 97 -6.36 3.67 -11.17
N ILE A 98 -7.32 3.24 -12.01
CA ILE A 98 -7.96 1.92 -11.88
C ILE A 98 -6.90 0.84 -12.08
N GLY A 99 -6.08 0.92 -13.14
CA GLY A 99 -5.02 -0.06 -13.39
C GLY A 99 -3.97 -0.11 -12.28
N ALA A 100 -3.55 1.06 -11.75
CA ALA A 100 -2.66 1.12 -10.61
C ALA A 100 -3.28 0.49 -9.35
N ALA A 101 -4.55 0.78 -9.06
CA ALA A 101 -5.25 0.21 -7.92
C ALA A 101 -5.46 -1.31 -8.07
N GLU A 102 -5.78 -1.81 -9.26
CA GLU A 102 -5.85 -3.25 -9.55
C GLU A 102 -4.50 -3.94 -9.38
N GLY A 103 -3.40 -3.26 -9.71
CA GLY A 103 -2.05 -3.75 -9.42
C GLY A 103 -1.79 -3.97 -7.93
N VAL A 104 -2.49 -3.23 -7.07
CA VAL A 104 -2.36 -3.28 -5.60
C VAL A 104 -3.32 -4.27 -4.95
N PHE A 105 -4.55 -4.34 -5.46
CA PHE A 105 -5.63 -5.13 -4.87
C PHE A 105 -5.91 -6.45 -5.60
N GLY A 106 -5.28 -6.67 -6.76
CA GLY A 106 -5.57 -7.79 -7.65
C GLY A 106 -6.58 -7.42 -8.74
N LYS A 107 -6.39 -7.97 -9.95
CA LYS A 107 -7.31 -7.78 -11.07
C LYS A 107 -8.69 -8.33 -10.74
N GLY A 108 -9.74 -7.60 -11.12
CA GLY A 108 -11.12 -8.06 -10.96
C GLY A 108 -11.63 -8.02 -9.53
N ALA A 109 -11.06 -7.18 -8.66
CA ALA A 109 -11.63 -6.93 -7.35
C ALA A 109 -13.03 -6.32 -7.50
N GLU A 110 -14.06 -7.15 -7.29
CA GLU A 110 -15.45 -6.86 -7.63
C GLU A 110 -15.94 -5.61 -6.86
N GLY A 111 -16.07 -4.49 -7.58
CA GLY A 111 -16.50 -3.20 -7.02
C GLY A 111 -15.43 -2.12 -6.91
N LEU A 112 -14.14 -2.43 -7.13
CA LEU A 112 -13.07 -1.42 -7.12
C LEU A 112 -13.25 -0.38 -8.23
N GLY A 113 -13.47 -0.82 -9.46
CA GLY A 113 -13.66 0.07 -10.61
C GLY A 113 -14.80 1.07 -10.38
N LYS A 114 -15.97 0.56 -9.95
CA LYS A 114 -17.14 1.40 -9.63
C LYS A 114 -16.87 2.38 -8.49
N LEU A 115 -16.18 1.95 -7.44
CA LEU A 115 -15.78 2.84 -6.34
C LEU A 115 -14.88 3.96 -6.84
N MET A 116 -13.89 3.63 -7.67
CA MET A 116 -12.95 4.59 -8.25
C MET A 116 -13.68 5.58 -9.16
N GLU A 117 -14.52 5.10 -10.07
CA GLU A 117 -15.37 5.92 -10.93
C GLU A 117 -16.24 6.88 -10.09
N ASP A 118 -16.90 6.40 -9.04
CA ASP A 118 -17.73 7.21 -8.15
C ASP A 118 -16.93 8.30 -7.43
N ILE A 119 -15.71 7.99 -6.97
CA ILE A 119 -14.84 8.97 -6.31
C ILE A 119 -14.36 10.01 -7.32
N LEU A 120 -13.84 9.59 -8.48
CA LEU A 120 -13.29 10.48 -9.50
C LEU A 120 -14.36 11.37 -10.11
N LYS A 121 -15.59 10.86 -10.27
CA LYS A 121 -16.75 11.66 -10.68
C LYS A 121 -17.08 12.78 -9.70
N LYS A 122 -16.88 12.55 -8.39
CA LYS A 122 -17.21 13.52 -7.33
C LYS A 122 -16.06 14.46 -6.98
N GLN A 123 -14.82 13.99 -7.03
CA GLN A 123 -13.62 14.72 -6.58
C GLN A 123 -12.78 15.23 -7.74
N GLY A 124 -13.06 14.79 -8.96
CA GLY A 124 -12.22 15.05 -10.12
C GLY A 124 -11.03 14.08 -10.19
N ARG A 125 -10.00 14.48 -10.95
CA ARG A 125 -8.80 13.68 -11.16
C ARG A 125 -7.66 14.13 -10.23
N PRO A 126 -6.99 13.20 -9.52
CA PRO A 126 -5.88 13.52 -8.63
C PRO A 126 -4.59 13.82 -9.40
N ASN A 127 -3.67 14.57 -8.77
CA ASN A 127 -2.31 14.81 -9.28
C ASN A 127 -1.26 13.86 -8.68
N GLY A 128 -1.66 12.99 -7.75
CA GLY A 128 -0.83 11.93 -7.19
C GLY A 128 -1.63 10.72 -6.70
N TYR A 129 -0.94 9.62 -6.48
CA TYR A 129 -1.48 8.49 -5.72
C TYR A 129 -0.40 7.81 -4.89
N ILE A 130 -0.79 7.07 -3.86
CA ILE A 130 0.12 6.28 -3.03
C ILE A 130 -0.24 4.81 -3.15
N VAL A 131 0.76 3.99 -3.45
CA VAL A 131 0.69 2.54 -3.36
C VAL A 131 1.41 2.11 -2.11
N GLY A 132 0.76 1.33 -1.24
CA GLY A 132 1.47 0.78 -0.11
C GLY A 132 0.71 -0.27 0.68
N ARG A 133 1.24 -0.56 1.86
CA ARG A 133 0.69 -1.54 2.79
C ARG A 133 0.60 -0.90 4.16
N GLU A 134 -0.45 -1.25 4.87
CA GLU A 134 -0.62 -0.86 6.26
C GLU A 134 -0.76 -2.10 7.14
N GLY A 135 -0.28 -1.98 8.36
CA GLY A 135 -0.59 -2.91 9.41
C GLY A 135 -0.79 -2.24 10.75
N GLY A 136 -1.48 -2.93 11.64
CA GLY A 136 -1.84 -2.39 12.94
C GLY A 136 -2.78 -3.32 13.69
N GLY A 137 -3.00 -3.02 14.96
CA GLY A 137 -3.93 -3.76 15.81
C GLY A 137 -4.67 -2.80 16.70
N ALA A 138 -5.91 -3.13 17.06
CA ALA A 138 -6.72 -2.34 17.98
C ALA A 138 -7.44 -3.25 18.97
N LEU A 139 -7.38 -2.90 20.26
CA LEU A 139 -8.26 -3.43 21.30
C LEU A 139 -9.06 -2.25 21.84
N VAL A 140 -10.13 -1.87 21.13
CA VAL A 140 -10.91 -0.62 21.30
C VAL A 140 -10.16 0.61 20.77
N VAL A 141 -8.91 0.83 21.20
CA VAL A 141 -8.01 1.85 20.66
C VAL A 141 -6.69 1.21 20.27
N GLY A 142 -6.13 1.63 19.16
CA GLY A 142 -4.90 1.08 18.62
C GLY A 142 -4.11 2.09 17.79
N LEU A 143 -3.06 1.58 17.17
CA LEU A 143 -2.24 2.31 16.22
C LEU A 143 -2.20 1.56 14.90
N ARG A 144 -2.12 2.33 13.83
CA ARG A 144 -1.76 1.83 12.50
C ARG A 144 -0.44 2.43 12.04
N TYR A 145 0.27 1.64 11.27
CA TYR A 145 1.54 1.94 10.63
C TYR A 145 1.45 1.52 9.18
N GLY A 146 1.94 2.35 8.27
CA GLY A 146 2.04 1.94 6.89
C GLY A 146 3.22 2.56 6.19
N SER A 147 3.53 1.97 5.04
CA SER A 147 4.63 2.34 4.17
C SER A 147 4.22 2.14 2.73
N GLY A 148 4.70 3.02 1.87
CA GLY A 148 4.41 2.97 0.45
C GLY A 148 5.26 3.96 -0.35
N THR A 149 4.85 4.14 -1.59
CA THR A 149 5.45 5.06 -2.55
C THR A 149 4.37 6.02 -3.03
N LEU A 150 4.64 7.31 -2.90
CA LEU A 150 3.89 8.35 -3.60
C LEU A 150 4.36 8.36 -5.04
N HIS A 151 3.42 8.30 -5.97
CA HIS A 151 3.60 8.61 -7.39
C HIS A 151 2.97 9.98 -7.64
N HIS A 152 3.78 11.01 -7.81
CA HIS A 152 3.34 12.37 -8.12
C HIS A 152 3.54 12.66 -9.61
N LYS A 153 2.56 13.30 -10.25
CA LYS A 153 2.56 13.50 -11.70
C LYS A 153 3.75 14.32 -12.19
N VAL A 154 4.19 15.31 -11.40
CA VAL A 154 5.27 16.24 -11.77
C VAL A 154 6.59 15.95 -11.06
N GLU A 155 6.56 15.70 -9.76
CA GLU A 155 7.79 15.51 -8.94
C GLU A 155 8.24 14.04 -8.84
N GLY A 156 7.53 13.14 -9.52
CA GLY A 156 7.85 11.73 -9.59
C GLY A 156 7.61 11.00 -8.28
N GLU A 157 8.43 9.97 -8.03
CA GLU A 157 8.22 9.06 -6.92
C GLU A 157 8.90 9.52 -5.62
N LYS A 158 8.25 9.26 -4.49
CA LYS A 158 8.81 9.52 -3.16
C LYS A 158 8.41 8.41 -2.17
N PRO A 159 9.33 7.94 -1.30
CA PRO A 159 8.97 7.04 -0.23
C PRO A 159 8.07 7.77 0.78
N VAL A 160 7.04 7.09 1.24
CA VAL A 160 6.09 7.65 2.20
C VAL A 160 5.73 6.64 3.28
N TYR A 161 5.77 7.10 4.52
CA TYR A 161 5.36 6.33 5.70
C TYR A 161 4.23 7.05 6.38
N TRP A 162 3.32 6.31 7.02
CA TRP A 162 2.26 6.92 7.80
C TRP A 162 1.98 6.20 9.10
N THR A 163 1.42 6.97 10.04
CA THR A 163 0.94 6.50 11.32
C THR A 163 -0.41 7.12 11.63
N GLY A 164 -1.23 6.45 12.42
CA GLY A 164 -2.46 7.06 12.91
C GLY A 164 -3.13 6.27 14.01
N PRO A 165 -4.02 6.90 14.80
CA PRO A 165 -4.91 6.17 15.69
C PRO A 165 -5.82 5.23 14.89
N SER A 166 -6.03 4.02 15.41
CA SER A 166 -7.06 3.11 14.93
C SER A 166 -8.07 2.86 16.04
N ILE A 167 -9.34 2.77 15.67
CA ILE A 167 -10.41 2.25 16.53
C ILE A 167 -10.89 0.99 15.86
N GLY A 168 -11.15 -0.05 16.64
CA GLY A 168 -11.59 -1.33 16.10
C GLY A 168 -11.53 -2.43 17.15
N PHE A 169 -12.23 -3.53 16.85
CA PHE A 169 -12.24 -4.75 17.67
C PHE A 169 -11.32 -5.83 17.09
N ASP A 170 -10.44 -5.47 16.15
CA ASP A 170 -9.46 -6.36 15.55
C ASP A 170 -8.25 -6.57 16.50
N ALA A 171 -8.43 -7.51 17.42
CA ALA A 171 -7.38 -8.11 18.22
C ALA A 171 -6.45 -8.95 17.33
N GLY A 172 -5.50 -8.34 16.64
CA GLY A 172 -4.56 -9.09 15.80
C GLY A 172 -3.80 -8.22 14.81
N ALA A 173 -2.60 -8.64 14.43
CA ALA A 173 -1.76 -7.98 13.43
C ALA A 173 -2.48 -7.97 12.07
N ASN A 174 -3.23 -6.91 11.78
CA ASN A 174 -3.75 -6.67 10.45
C ASN A 174 -2.59 -6.25 9.56
N ALA A 175 -2.53 -6.80 8.35
CA ALA A 175 -1.67 -6.34 7.28
C ALA A 175 -2.49 -6.36 5.99
N GLY A 176 -2.60 -5.21 5.32
CA GLY A 176 -3.42 -5.05 4.13
C GLY A 176 -2.84 -4.06 3.15
N SER A 177 -3.18 -4.22 1.88
CA SER A 177 -2.87 -3.23 0.84
C SER A 177 -3.67 -1.95 1.08
N THR A 178 -3.08 -0.81 0.73
CA THR A 178 -3.71 0.51 0.78
C THR A 178 -3.36 1.28 -0.48
N PHE A 179 -4.36 1.91 -1.07
CA PHE A 179 -4.21 2.82 -2.20
C PHE A 179 -4.76 4.18 -1.79
N VAL A 180 -4.01 5.27 -1.99
CA VAL A 180 -4.46 6.61 -1.58
C VAL A 180 -4.50 7.52 -2.79
N LEU A 181 -5.66 8.10 -3.10
CA LEU A 181 -5.74 9.18 -4.09
C LEU A 181 -5.29 10.48 -3.44
N VAL A 182 -4.44 11.25 -4.14
CA VAL A 182 -3.84 12.49 -3.62
C VAL A 182 -4.19 13.65 -4.57
N TYR A 183 -4.91 14.64 -4.04
CA TYR A 183 -5.36 15.80 -4.79
C TYR A 183 -4.68 17.07 -4.30
N ASN A 184 -4.44 17.99 -5.24
CA ASN A 184 -3.92 19.33 -4.98
C ASN A 184 -2.58 19.34 -4.23
N LEU A 185 -1.76 18.30 -4.39
CA LEU A 185 -0.41 18.27 -3.83
C LEU A 185 0.55 18.96 -4.80
N TYR A 186 0.75 20.27 -4.66
CA TYR A 186 1.62 21.03 -5.58
C TYR A 186 3.11 20.98 -5.20
N ASP A 187 3.39 20.67 -3.93
CA ASP A 187 4.72 20.42 -3.40
C ASP A 187 4.68 19.10 -2.61
N THR A 188 5.47 18.10 -3.00
CA THR A 188 5.50 16.82 -2.31
C THR A 188 5.93 16.92 -0.84
N GLU A 189 6.60 18.00 -0.45
CA GLU A 189 6.96 18.28 0.94
C GLU A 189 5.74 18.51 1.84
N ASP A 190 4.65 19.04 1.30
CA ASP A 190 3.42 19.28 2.04
C ASP A 190 2.65 18.00 2.38
N LEU A 191 3.00 16.87 1.73
CA LEU A 191 2.46 15.56 2.10
C LEU A 191 2.95 15.12 3.48
N TYR A 192 4.16 15.47 3.91
CA TYR A 192 4.77 14.94 5.15
C TYR A 192 4.29 15.67 6.41
N ARG A 193 2.97 15.73 6.57
CA ARG A 193 2.25 16.42 7.65
C ARG A 193 1.18 15.49 8.23
N ARG A 194 0.44 16.01 9.22
CA ARG A 194 -0.71 15.32 9.81
C ARG A 194 -1.99 15.71 9.09
N PHE A 195 -2.72 14.77 8.53
CA PHE A 195 -3.99 15.00 7.86
C PHE A 195 -5.13 14.54 8.77
N PRO A 196 -5.93 15.45 9.34
CA PRO A 196 -7.11 15.06 10.09
C PRO A 196 -8.12 14.36 9.16
N SER A 197 -8.80 13.37 9.71
CA SER A 197 -9.89 12.69 9.04
C SER A 197 -11.15 13.54 9.08
N GLY A 198 -11.90 13.54 7.98
CA GLY A 198 -13.31 13.91 7.99
C GLY A 198 -14.14 12.87 8.75
N GLU A 199 -15.41 13.18 8.99
CA GLU A 199 -16.31 12.31 9.72
C GLU A 199 -16.59 11.02 8.91
N GLY A 200 -15.99 9.90 9.31
CA GLY A 200 -16.36 8.55 8.88
C GLY A 200 -15.78 8.03 7.57
N VAL A 201 -16.39 6.93 7.08
CA VAL A 201 -16.12 6.30 5.78
C VAL A 201 -16.94 7.04 4.72
N ALA A 202 -16.29 7.55 3.69
CA ALA A 202 -16.93 8.32 2.63
C ALA A 202 -17.60 7.41 1.58
N TYR A 203 -17.08 6.18 1.38
CA TYR A 203 -17.60 5.23 0.39
C TYR A 203 -17.38 3.78 0.83
N LEU A 204 -18.36 2.91 0.56
CA LEU A 204 -18.31 1.47 0.83
C LEU A 204 -18.92 0.70 -0.34
N VAL A 205 -18.12 -0.08 -1.07
CA VAL A 205 -18.54 -0.87 -2.24
C VAL A 205 -17.75 -2.17 -2.28
N GLY A 206 -18.41 -3.33 -2.40
CA GLY A 206 -17.72 -4.60 -2.68
C GLY A 206 -16.64 -5.02 -1.67
N GLY A 207 -16.75 -4.61 -0.40
CA GLY A 207 -15.71 -4.88 0.62
C GLY A 207 -14.54 -3.88 0.60
N PHE A 208 -14.60 -2.84 -0.23
CA PHE A 208 -13.69 -1.70 -0.19
C PHE A 208 -14.27 -0.57 0.64
N ASN A 209 -13.45 0.01 1.51
CA ASN A 209 -13.76 1.23 2.23
C ASN A 209 -12.84 2.36 1.76
N ALA A 210 -13.41 3.56 1.59
CA ALA A 210 -12.66 4.78 1.35
C ALA A 210 -12.93 5.81 2.44
N SER A 211 -11.87 6.43 2.95
CA SER A 211 -11.94 7.50 3.96
C SER A 211 -11.48 8.84 3.36
N TYR A 212 -11.76 9.95 4.04
CA TYR A 212 -11.41 11.28 3.55
C TYR A 212 -10.53 11.99 4.57
N LEU A 213 -9.36 12.46 4.15
CA LEU A 213 -8.44 13.25 4.98
C LEU A 213 -8.15 14.57 4.27
N ARG A 214 -8.13 15.68 5.02
CA ARG A 214 -7.91 17.01 4.41
C ARG A 214 -7.05 17.92 5.27
N ARG A 215 -6.15 18.65 4.62
CA ARG A 215 -5.37 19.74 5.23
C ARG A 215 -5.26 20.88 4.22
N GLY A 216 -5.83 22.04 4.55
CA GLY A 216 -5.95 23.14 3.59
C GLY A 216 -6.69 22.64 2.35
N ASP A 217 -6.05 22.75 1.19
CA ASP A 217 -6.61 22.30 -0.09
C ASP A 217 -6.17 20.89 -0.50
N ILE A 218 -5.21 20.30 0.21
CA ILE A 218 -4.73 18.94 -0.06
C ILE A 218 -5.74 17.94 0.50
N VAL A 219 -6.18 17.03 -0.36
CA VAL A 219 -7.14 15.98 -0.04
C VAL A 219 -6.51 14.63 -0.30
N LEU A 220 -6.66 13.72 0.67
CA LEU A 220 -6.20 12.35 0.57
C LEU A 220 -7.40 11.42 0.77
N ILE A 221 -7.54 10.44 -0.11
CA ILE A 221 -8.62 9.44 -0.04
C ILE A 221 -8.01 8.04 0.06
N PRO A 222 -7.76 7.53 1.27
CA PRO A 222 -7.28 6.16 1.46
C PRO A 222 -8.38 5.15 1.19
N ILE A 223 -8.10 4.20 0.30
CA ILE A 223 -8.94 3.08 -0.13
C ILE A 223 -8.30 1.77 0.33
N ARG A 224 -9.09 0.87 0.91
CA ARG A 224 -8.63 -0.38 1.53
C ARG A 224 -9.63 -1.51 1.34
N VAL A 225 -9.13 -2.74 1.37
CA VAL A 225 -9.94 -3.96 1.38
C VAL A 225 -10.21 -4.42 2.81
N GLY A 226 -11.45 -4.79 3.11
CA GLY A 226 -11.82 -5.42 4.38
C GLY A 226 -13.13 -6.18 4.28
N ALA A 227 -13.10 -7.49 4.50
CA ALA A 227 -14.28 -8.33 4.56
C ALA A 227 -15.05 -8.04 5.86
N GLY A 228 -16.16 -7.30 5.78
CA GLY A 228 -17.21 -7.24 6.80
C GLY A 228 -16.83 -6.61 8.16
N LEU A 229 -17.66 -5.68 8.64
CA LEU A 229 -17.67 -5.19 10.02
C LEU A 229 -16.36 -4.62 10.62
N ARG A 230 -15.33 -4.35 9.81
CA ARG A 230 -14.25 -3.43 10.18
C ARG A 230 -14.80 -2.00 10.20
N LEU A 231 -15.69 -1.72 11.15
CA LEU A 231 -16.17 -0.38 11.50
C LEU A 231 -15.09 0.42 12.23
N GLY A 232 -13.82 0.10 11.98
CA GLY A 232 -12.71 0.97 12.32
C GLY A 232 -12.71 2.14 11.36
N ALA A 233 -13.70 3.03 11.50
CA ALA A 233 -13.58 4.37 10.97
C ALA A 233 -12.21 4.89 11.41
N ASN A 234 -11.43 5.34 10.43
CA ASN A 234 -10.15 5.98 10.67
C ASN A 234 -10.42 7.35 11.29
N VAL A 235 -10.87 7.38 12.55
CA VAL A 235 -11.16 8.65 13.23
C VAL A 235 -9.86 9.24 13.76
N GLY A 236 -9.75 10.55 13.67
CA GLY A 236 -8.58 11.29 14.12
C GLY A 236 -7.75 11.80 12.95
N TYR A 237 -6.64 11.12 12.64
CA TYR A 237 -5.68 11.63 11.66
C TYR A 237 -4.80 10.53 11.04
N MET A 238 -4.12 10.89 9.95
CA MET A 238 -2.97 10.16 9.43
C MET A 238 -1.76 11.09 9.34
N LYS A 239 -0.66 10.76 10.02
CA LYS A 239 0.59 11.52 9.99
C LYS A 239 1.53 10.85 9.01
N PHE A 240 1.83 11.54 7.93
CA PHE A 240 2.78 11.11 6.91
C PHE A 240 4.19 11.59 7.24
N SER A 241 5.20 10.85 6.81
CA SER A 241 6.61 11.11 7.12
C SER A 241 7.52 10.56 6.03
N LYS A 242 8.67 11.22 5.82
CA LYS A 242 9.73 10.77 4.90
C LYS A 242 10.50 9.54 5.37
N LYS A 243 10.54 9.35 6.68
CA LYS A 243 11.28 8.26 7.33
C LYS A 243 10.29 7.41 8.10
N GLN A 244 10.54 6.11 8.13
CA GLN A 244 9.80 5.19 8.98
C GLN A 244 9.94 5.61 10.44
N ARG A 245 8.82 5.85 11.10
CA ARG A 245 8.76 6.20 12.53
C ARG A 245 7.84 5.23 13.24
N TRP A 246 8.40 4.49 14.20
CA TRP A 246 7.64 3.60 15.08
C TRP A 246 6.83 4.35 16.15
N LEU A 247 7.18 5.62 16.40
CA LEU A 247 6.49 6.51 17.35
C LEU A 247 5.64 7.55 16.58
N PRO A 248 4.30 7.61 16.78
CA PRO A 248 3.35 8.35 15.93
C PRO A 248 3.18 9.84 16.24
N PHE A 249 3.90 10.39 17.23
CA PHE A 249 3.79 11.80 17.66
C PHE A 249 4.90 12.70 17.10
#